data_AF-A0A931FI16-F1
#
_entry.id   AF-A0A931FI16-F1
#
_cell.length_a   1.000
_cell.length_b   1.000
_cell.length_c   1.000
_cell.angle_alpha   90.00
_cell.angle_beta   90.00
_cell.angle_gamma   90.00
#
_symmetry.space_group_name_H-M   'P 1'
#
loop_
_entity.id
_entity.type
_entity.pdbx_description
1 polymer ?
#
loop_
_entity_poly.entity_id
_entity_poly.type
_entity_poly.pdbx_seq_one_letter_code
_entity_poly.pdbx_strand_id
1 'polypeptide(L)'
;MSTRVLYTREYLSAVAAEGGQLDDMLRRMGKEPCRYTRRYLRKRLISYGLPVPVPPAPVHTPELLAEAVAASHSFAGVVRHLHMRQAGGTQAHVARRIRAFGIDTSHFTGQAHNKGKRCPRLTPAEVLVVRPWNAKRVPGSRLRQALRELGRPDVCAGCGTGPLWCGKDLTLEVDHINGDWADNRPDNLRILCPNCHATTDTYCGRNKRKRSRASGRDRTVGE
;
A
#
# COMPACT_ATOMS: atom_id res chain seq x y z
N MET A 1 -31.07 -24.43 -42.69
CA MET A 1 -31.24 -23.31 -41.74
C MET A 1 -30.61 -22.07 -42.38
N SER A 2 -31.42 -21.07 -42.75
CA SER A 2 -30.95 -19.89 -43.49
C SER A 2 -29.89 -19.12 -42.67
N THR A 3 -28.71 -18.92 -43.25
CA THR A 3 -27.64 -18.12 -42.67
C THR A 3 -28.14 -16.69 -42.50
N ARG A 4 -28.51 -16.29 -41.29
CA ARG A 4 -28.93 -14.90 -41.01
C ARG A 4 -27.79 -13.96 -41.39
N VAL A 5 -28.03 -13.09 -42.38
CA VAL A 5 -27.09 -12.02 -42.73
C VAL A 5 -27.09 -11.00 -41.61
N LEU A 6 -25.97 -10.88 -40.90
CA LEU A 6 -25.83 -9.94 -39.80
C LEU A 6 -25.58 -8.52 -40.33
N TYR A 7 -25.99 -7.51 -39.56
CA TYR A 7 -25.79 -6.08 -39.83
C TYR A 7 -26.60 -5.47 -41.00
N THR A 8 -27.68 -6.12 -41.44
CA THR A 8 -28.66 -5.46 -42.31
C THR A 8 -29.44 -4.39 -41.54
N ARG A 9 -30.01 -3.41 -42.25
CA ARG A 9 -30.76 -2.31 -41.63
C ARG A 9 -31.98 -2.83 -40.85
N GLU A 10 -32.70 -3.78 -41.44
CA GLU A 10 -33.91 -4.39 -40.89
C GLU A 10 -33.60 -5.14 -39.60
N TYR A 11 -32.52 -5.92 -39.63
CA TYR A 11 -32.09 -6.69 -38.47
C TYR A 11 -31.60 -5.79 -37.32
N LEU A 12 -30.78 -4.78 -37.64
CA LEU A 12 -30.29 -3.83 -36.63
C LEU A 12 -31.43 -2.97 -36.06
N SER A 13 -32.44 -2.63 -36.87
CA SER A 13 -33.63 -1.91 -36.39
C SER A 13 -34.44 -2.76 -35.40
N ALA A 14 -34.63 -4.06 -35.68
CA ALA A 14 -35.31 -4.97 -34.77
C ALA A 14 -34.56 -5.11 -33.44
N VAL A 15 -33.24 -5.33 -33.51
CA VAL A 15 -32.39 -5.44 -32.30
C VAL A 15 -32.35 -4.14 -31.50
N ALA A 16 -32.36 -2.98 -32.16
CA ALA A 16 -32.40 -1.68 -31.49
C ALA A 16 -33.77 -1.39 -30.83
N ALA A 17 -34.88 -1.85 -31.41
CA ALA A 17 -36.23 -1.66 -30.88
C ALA A 17 -36.45 -2.37 -29.54
N GLU A 18 -35.76 -3.49 -29.31
CA GLU A 18 -35.77 -4.20 -28.03
C GLU A 18 -35.03 -3.46 -26.90
N GLY A 19 -34.35 -2.34 -27.22
CA GLY A 19 -33.64 -1.50 -26.24
C GLY A 19 -32.38 -2.14 -25.64
N GLY A 20 -31.67 -1.37 -24.81
CA GLY A 20 -30.43 -1.78 -24.14
C GLY A 20 -29.17 -1.08 -24.66
N GLN A 21 -28.01 -1.49 -24.14
CA GLN A 21 -26.71 -0.95 -24.54
C GLN A 21 -26.14 -1.71 -25.75
N LEU A 22 -25.09 -1.15 -26.37
CA LEU A 22 -24.41 -1.80 -27.51
C LEU A 22 -23.94 -3.22 -27.19
N ASP A 23 -23.58 -3.50 -25.93
CA ASP A 23 -23.15 -4.82 -25.49
C ASP A 23 -24.30 -5.83 -25.48
N ASP A 24 -25.49 -5.40 -25.08
CA ASP A 24 -26.70 -6.22 -25.10
C ASP A 24 -27.10 -6.56 -26.53
N MET A 25 -27.05 -5.55 -27.42
CA MET A 25 -27.29 -5.74 -28.86
C MET A 25 -26.30 -6.75 -29.44
N LEU A 26 -24.99 -6.62 -29.15
CA LEU A 26 -23.97 -7.54 -29.64
C LEU A 26 -24.20 -8.97 -29.13
N ARG A 27 -24.54 -9.15 -27.84
CA ARG A 27 -24.85 -10.46 -27.27
C ARG A 27 -26.06 -11.11 -27.95
N ARG A 28 -27.13 -10.35 -28.21
CA ARG A 28 -28.32 -10.83 -28.96
C ARG A 28 -27.99 -11.23 -30.39
N MET A 29 -27.05 -10.53 -31.01
CA MET A 29 -26.52 -10.86 -32.34
C MET A 29 -25.56 -12.07 -32.32
N GLY A 30 -25.31 -12.68 -31.16
CA GLY A 30 -24.35 -13.79 -31.00
C GLY A 30 -22.90 -13.36 -31.16
N LYS A 31 -22.58 -12.09 -30.84
CA LYS A 31 -21.23 -11.52 -30.94
C LYS A 31 -20.69 -11.13 -29.57
N GLU A 32 -19.41 -11.42 -29.36
CA GLU A 32 -18.70 -11.01 -28.15
C GLU A 32 -18.50 -9.48 -28.13
N PRO A 33 -18.91 -8.79 -27.04
CA PRO A 33 -18.70 -7.35 -26.90
C PRO A 33 -17.22 -6.99 -26.70
N CYS A 34 -16.58 -6.48 -27.74
CA CYS A 34 -15.21 -5.99 -27.71
C CYS A 34 -15.12 -4.56 -28.28
N ARG A 35 -13.97 -3.91 -28.13
CA ARG A 35 -13.76 -2.52 -28.62
C ARG A 35 -14.09 -2.39 -30.11
N TYR A 36 -13.70 -3.37 -30.93
CA TYR A 36 -13.92 -3.36 -32.37
C TYR A 36 -15.39 -3.55 -32.73
N THR A 37 -16.06 -4.56 -32.16
CA THR A 37 -17.47 -4.87 -32.46
C THR A 37 -18.40 -3.75 -32.01
N ARG A 38 -18.14 -3.13 -30.84
CA ARG A 38 -18.85 -1.92 -30.39
C ARG A 38 -18.69 -0.75 -31.37
N ARG A 39 -17.45 -0.47 -31.80
CA ARG A 39 -17.16 0.62 -32.76
C ARG A 39 -17.84 0.37 -34.10
N TYR A 40 -17.79 -0.87 -34.59
CA TYR A 40 -18.38 -1.27 -35.86
C TYR A 40 -19.91 -1.18 -35.82
N LEU A 41 -20.55 -1.74 -34.79
CA LEU A 41 -22.00 -1.66 -34.61
C LEU A 41 -22.47 -0.20 -34.52
N ARG A 42 -21.80 0.62 -33.71
CA ARG A 42 -22.12 2.06 -33.61
C ARG A 42 -22.03 2.76 -34.98
N LYS A 43 -20.95 2.51 -35.74
CA LYS A 43 -20.79 3.08 -37.09
C LYS A 43 -21.91 2.64 -38.02
N ARG A 44 -22.34 1.38 -37.94
CA ARG A 44 -23.43 0.82 -38.75
C ARG A 44 -24.79 1.43 -38.40
N LEU A 45 -25.11 1.55 -37.10
CA LEU A 45 -26.34 2.21 -36.66
C LEU A 45 -26.42 3.65 -37.17
N ILE A 46 -25.33 4.41 -37.05
CA ILE A 46 -25.23 5.78 -37.59
C ILE A 46 -25.44 5.80 -39.10
N SER A 47 -24.79 4.90 -39.85
CA SER A 47 -24.94 4.87 -41.31
C SER A 47 -26.35 4.56 -41.79
N TYR A 48 -27.16 3.89 -40.97
CA TYR A 48 -28.56 3.56 -41.28
C TYR A 48 -29.57 4.53 -40.65
N GLY A 49 -29.11 5.58 -39.95
CA GLY A 49 -29.96 6.54 -39.24
C GLY A 49 -30.74 5.93 -38.06
N LEU A 50 -30.25 4.82 -37.50
CA LEU A 50 -30.88 4.13 -36.38
C LEU A 50 -30.43 4.75 -35.03
N PRO A 51 -31.29 4.73 -34.00
CA PRO A 51 -30.94 5.26 -32.69
C PRO A 51 -29.75 4.51 -32.10
N VAL A 52 -28.76 5.27 -31.62
CA VAL A 52 -27.59 4.73 -30.93
C VAL A 52 -27.83 4.83 -29.43
N PRO A 53 -27.70 3.73 -28.67
CA PRO A 53 -27.79 3.79 -27.22
C PRO A 53 -26.80 4.81 -26.63
N VAL A 54 -27.33 5.71 -25.80
CA VAL A 54 -26.52 6.65 -25.04
C VAL A 54 -25.73 5.83 -24.00
N PRO A 55 -24.39 6.00 -23.91
CA PRO A 55 -23.62 5.31 -22.89
C PRO A 55 -24.12 5.66 -21.49
N PRO A 56 -24.00 4.75 -20.51
CA PRO A 56 -24.37 5.05 -19.14
C PRO A 56 -23.57 6.27 -18.62
N ALA A 57 -24.18 7.00 -17.68
CA ALA A 57 -23.54 8.13 -17.04
C ALA A 57 -22.16 7.72 -16.47
N PRO A 58 -21.13 8.56 -16.61
CA PRO A 58 -19.83 8.25 -16.04
C PRO A 58 -19.94 8.13 -14.52
N VAL A 59 -19.24 7.16 -13.94
CA VAL A 59 -19.16 6.92 -12.47
C VAL A 59 -18.71 8.19 -11.72
N HIS A 60 -17.95 9.06 -12.38
CA HIS A 60 -17.51 10.33 -11.84
C HIS A 60 -18.14 11.47 -12.64
N THR A 61 -19.29 11.94 -12.15
CA THR A 61 -19.94 13.18 -12.60
C THR A 61 -19.27 14.39 -11.94
N PRO A 62 -19.30 15.57 -12.58
CA PRO A 62 -18.70 16.77 -12.00
C PRO A 62 -19.36 17.18 -10.68
N GLU A 63 -20.67 17.01 -10.54
CA GLU A 63 -21.43 17.35 -9.33
C GLU A 63 -20.97 16.49 -8.14
N LEU A 64 -20.90 15.17 -8.34
CA LEU A 64 -20.46 14.21 -7.32
C LEU A 64 -19.02 14.49 -6.88
N LEU A 65 -18.14 14.83 -7.83
CA LEU A 65 -16.75 15.16 -7.51
C LEU A 65 -16.64 16.51 -6.79
N ALA A 66 -17.45 17.50 -7.13
CA ALA A 66 -17.44 18.81 -6.47
C ALA A 66 -17.90 18.68 -5.01
N GLU A 67 -18.96 17.93 -4.75
CA GLU A 67 -19.43 17.60 -3.39
C GLU A 67 -18.33 16.90 -2.58
N ALA A 68 -17.73 15.85 -3.14
CA ALA A 68 -16.69 15.09 -2.45
C ALA A 68 -15.40 15.89 -2.20
N VAL A 69 -15.06 16.82 -3.10
CA VAL A 69 -13.93 17.75 -2.95
C VAL A 69 -14.21 18.79 -1.87
N ALA A 70 -15.42 19.34 -1.80
CA ALA A 70 -15.82 20.28 -0.75
C ALA A 70 -15.79 19.62 0.64
N ALA A 71 -16.18 18.35 0.74
CA ALA A 71 -16.17 17.58 1.98
C ALA A 71 -14.78 17.06 2.42
N SER A 72 -13.72 17.29 1.63
CA SER A 72 -12.41 16.67 1.83
C SER A 72 -11.25 17.67 1.77
N HIS A 73 -10.12 17.31 2.40
CA HIS A 73 -8.86 18.08 2.33
C HIS A 73 -7.71 17.33 1.62
N SER A 74 -8.02 16.20 0.97
CA SER A 74 -7.06 15.40 0.19
C SER A 74 -7.78 14.47 -0.78
N PHE A 75 -7.10 14.03 -1.84
CA PHE A 75 -7.64 13.03 -2.78
C PHE A 75 -7.97 11.69 -2.09
N ALA A 76 -7.20 11.30 -1.06
CA ALA A 76 -7.52 10.13 -0.25
C ALA A 76 -8.77 10.34 0.64
N GLY A 77 -9.10 11.59 0.98
CA GLY A 77 -10.38 11.97 1.58
C GLY A 77 -11.52 11.81 0.58
N VAL A 78 -11.35 12.34 -0.64
CA VAL A 78 -12.35 12.25 -1.72
C VAL A 78 -12.69 10.79 -2.02
N VAL A 79 -11.68 9.92 -2.19
CA VAL A 79 -11.91 8.49 -2.49
C VAL A 79 -12.61 7.78 -1.32
N ARG A 80 -12.37 8.17 -0.06
CA ARG A 80 -13.13 7.66 1.10
C ARG A 80 -14.58 8.14 1.10
N HIS A 81 -14.80 9.42 0.78
CA HIS A 81 -16.12 10.01 0.70
C HIS A 81 -16.97 9.35 -0.40
N LEU A 82 -16.35 8.98 -1.52
CA LEU A 82 -16.98 8.22 -2.59
C LEU A 82 -17.10 6.71 -2.30
N HIS A 83 -16.76 6.26 -1.09
CA HIS A 83 -16.77 4.85 -0.68
C HIS A 83 -15.99 3.91 -1.61
N MET A 84 -14.94 4.43 -2.23
CA MET A 84 -14.12 3.67 -3.17
C MET A 84 -12.92 3.01 -2.48
N ARG A 85 -12.36 1.99 -3.13
CA ARG A 85 -11.14 1.32 -2.65
C ARG A 85 -9.98 2.32 -2.60
N GLN A 86 -9.36 2.41 -1.41
CA GLN A 86 -8.15 3.19 -1.18
C GLN A 86 -6.94 2.55 -1.88
N ALA A 87 -6.66 3.00 -3.10
CA ALA A 87 -5.49 2.61 -3.87
C ALA A 87 -4.94 3.81 -4.64
N GLY A 88 -3.61 3.85 -4.85
CA GLY A 88 -2.94 4.96 -5.54
C GLY A 88 -3.46 5.19 -6.97
N GLY A 89 -3.77 4.10 -7.70
CA GLY A 89 -4.36 4.19 -9.04
C GLY A 89 -5.76 4.83 -9.05
N THR A 90 -6.60 4.49 -8.07
CA THR A 90 -7.94 5.08 -7.89
C THR A 90 -7.83 6.57 -7.61
N GLN A 91 -6.95 6.97 -6.69
CA GLN A 91 -6.72 8.37 -6.35
C GLN A 91 -6.22 9.17 -7.56
N ALA A 92 -5.29 8.60 -8.35
CA ALA A 92 -4.79 9.22 -9.56
C ALA A 92 -5.88 9.38 -10.64
N HIS A 93 -6.77 8.37 -10.78
CA HIS A 93 -7.90 8.45 -11.70
C HIS A 93 -8.86 9.58 -11.30
N VAL A 94 -9.27 9.63 -10.03
CA VAL A 94 -10.16 10.67 -9.49
C VAL A 94 -9.53 12.06 -9.64
N ALA A 95 -8.24 12.20 -9.31
CA ALA A 95 -7.52 13.46 -9.47
C ALA A 95 -7.47 13.94 -10.94
N ARG A 96 -7.33 13.04 -11.92
CA ARG A 96 -7.41 13.40 -13.34
C ARG A 96 -8.80 13.88 -13.73
N ARG A 97 -9.85 13.26 -13.21
CA ARG A 97 -11.25 13.65 -13.49
C ARG A 97 -11.56 15.02 -12.89
N ILE A 98 -11.18 15.27 -11.63
CA ILE A 98 -11.33 16.57 -10.96
C ILE A 98 -10.68 17.69 -11.78
N ARG A 99 -9.43 17.48 -12.23
CA ARG A 99 -8.73 18.45 -13.10
C ARG A 99 -9.41 18.65 -14.44
N ALA A 100 -9.88 17.58 -15.07
CA ALA A 100 -10.60 17.66 -16.35
C ALA A 100 -11.91 18.46 -16.24
N PHE A 101 -12.52 18.51 -15.06
CA PHE A 101 -13.71 19.31 -14.78
C PHE A 101 -13.41 20.71 -14.23
N GLY A 102 -12.14 21.07 -14.01
CA GLY A 102 -11.78 22.40 -13.51
C GLY A 102 -12.24 22.68 -12.08
N ILE A 103 -12.44 21.64 -11.26
CA ILE A 103 -12.86 21.79 -9.86
C ILE A 103 -11.67 22.28 -9.03
N ASP A 104 -11.86 23.35 -8.25
CA ASP A 104 -10.82 23.88 -7.37
C ASP A 104 -10.50 22.91 -6.22
N THR A 105 -9.21 22.71 -5.97
CA THR A 105 -8.70 21.89 -4.86
C THR A 105 -7.66 22.65 -4.04
N SER A 106 -7.69 23.98 -4.06
CA SER A 106 -6.63 24.81 -3.45
C SER A 106 -6.60 24.69 -1.93
N HIS A 107 -7.73 24.32 -1.30
CA HIS A 107 -7.84 24.05 0.14
C HIS A 107 -7.24 22.69 0.57
N PHE A 108 -6.74 21.87 -0.35
CA PHE A 108 -6.11 20.60 0.00
C PHE A 108 -4.74 20.82 0.64
N THR A 109 -4.51 20.22 1.81
CA THR A 109 -3.29 20.43 2.58
C THR A 109 -2.07 19.73 1.98
N GLY A 110 -2.28 18.71 1.14
CA GLY A 110 -1.21 17.93 0.53
C GLY A 110 -0.16 17.42 1.53
N GLN A 111 1.12 17.62 1.20
CA GLN A 111 2.25 17.26 2.08
C GLN A 111 2.44 18.20 3.27
N ALA A 112 1.68 19.31 3.34
CA ALA A 112 1.83 20.31 4.39
C ALA A 112 1.00 20.06 5.66
N HIS A 113 0.25 18.95 5.75
CA HIS A 113 -0.58 18.62 6.93
C HIS A 113 0.20 18.56 8.27
N ASN A 114 1.51 18.31 8.19
CA ASN A 114 2.44 18.31 9.32
C ASN A 114 3.50 19.43 9.23
N LYS A 115 3.40 20.36 8.27
CA LYS A 115 4.37 21.45 8.13
C LYS A 115 4.31 22.33 9.38
N GLY A 116 5.47 22.57 9.99
CA GLY A 116 5.59 23.33 11.25
C GLY A 116 5.31 22.53 12.52
N LYS A 117 4.74 21.32 12.43
CA LYS A 117 4.58 20.44 13.59
C LYS A 117 5.90 19.71 13.87
N ARG A 118 6.44 19.89 15.07
CA ARG A 118 7.53 19.06 15.58
C ARG A 118 6.95 17.96 16.45
N CYS A 119 7.20 16.70 16.09
CA CYS A 119 6.97 15.60 17.02
C CYS A 119 8.11 15.63 18.05
N PRO A 120 7.81 15.65 19.37
CA PRO A 120 8.85 15.60 20.38
C PRO A 120 9.67 14.32 20.21
N ARG A 121 11.00 14.44 20.31
CA ARG A 121 11.89 13.28 20.34
C ARG A 121 11.82 12.67 21.73
N LEU A 122 11.70 11.35 21.79
CA LEU A 122 11.88 10.61 23.04
C LEU A 122 13.32 10.74 23.52
N THR A 123 13.49 10.93 24.81
CA THR A 123 14.79 10.94 25.50
C THR A 123 15.36 9.52 25.61
N PRO A 124 16.68 9.37 25.85
CA PRO A 124 17.27 8.06 26.12
C PRO A 124 16.57 7.29 27.25
N ALA A 125 16.16 7.99 28.31
CA ALA A 125 15.45 7.41 29.44
C ALA A 125 14.07 6.83 29.07
N GLU A 126 13.40 7.38 28.05
CA GLU A 126 12.11 6.86 27.57
C GLU A 126 12.28 5.74 26.53
N VAL A 127 13.42 5.73 25.82
CA VAL A 127 13.72 4.76 24.77
C VAL A 127 14.28 3.46 25.35
N LEU A 128 15.16 3.56 26.34
CA LEU A 128 15.96 2.46 26.88
C LEU A 128 15.29 1.79 28.08
N VAL A 129 14.03 1.38 27.88
CA VAL A 129 13.18 0.75 28.89
C VAL A 129 12.65 -0.59 28.41
N VAL A 130 12.16 -1.40 29.34
CA VAL A 130 11.33 -2.57 29.00
C VAL A 130 9.99 -2.07 28.45
N ARG A 131 9.66 -2.54 27.25
CA ARG A 131 8.41 -2.21 26.56
C ARG A 131 7.34 -3.25 26.85
N PRO A 132 6.05 -2.86 26.90
CA PRO A 132 4.99 -3.84 26.99
C PRO A 132 4.93 -4.68 25.71
N TRP A 133 4.46 -5.92 25.82
CA TRP A 133 4.47 -6.91 24.73
C TRP A 133 3.67 -6.47 23.48
N ASN A 134 2.67 -5.62 23.67
CA ASN A 134 1.81 -5.07 22.60
C ASN A 134 2.39 -3.81 21.94
N ALA A 135 3.51 -3.27 22.43
CA ALA A 135 4.12 -2.10 21.85
C ALA A 135 4.78 -2.43 20.51
N LYS A 136 4.90 -1.41 19.65
CA LYS A 136 5.75 -1.52 18.46
C LYS A 136 7.22 -1.57 18.88
N ARG A 137 7.99 -2.42 18.20
CA ARG A 137 9.45 -2.52 18.33
C ARG A 137 10.09 -1.17 18.00
N VAL A 138 11.02 -0.74 18.84
CA VAL A 138 11.83 0.46 18.60
C VAL A 138 12.85 0.14 17.50
N PRO A 139 12.97 0.97 16.44
CA PRO A 139 14.01 0.78 15.43
C PRO A 139 15.41 0.81 16.04
N GLY A 140 16.30 -0.08 15.61
CA GLY A 140 17.66 -0.18 16.15
C GLY A 140 18.46 1.12 16.04
N SER A 141 18.21 1.94 15.00
CA SER A 141 18.83 3.26 14.86
C SER A 141 18.50 4.21 16.01
N ARG A 142 17.27 4.15 16.56
CA ARG A 142 16.88 4.96 17.72
C ARG A 142 17.51 4.45 19.02
N LEU A 143 17.61 3.13 19.18
CA LEU A 143 18.31 2.52 20.32
C LEU A 143 19.79 2.90 20.31
N ARG A 144 20.45 2.79 19.15
CA ARG A 144 21.85 3.18 18.97
C ARG A 144 22.08 4.65 19.28
N GLN A 145 21.21 5.53 18.78
CA GLN A 145 21.28 6.96 19.08
C GLN A 145 21.15 7.23 20.59
N ALA A 146 20.17 6.61 21.26
CA ALA A 146 19.97 6.76 22.69
C ALA A 146 21.18 6.24 23.50
N LEU A 147 21.79 5.12 23.10
CA LEU A 147 23.01 4.60 23.73
C LEU A 147 24.19 5.58 23.57
N ARG A 148 24.36 6.18 22.39
CA ARG A 148 25.39 7.20 22.15
C ARG A 148 25.17 8.45 23.00
N GLU A 149 23.93 8.87 23.17
CA GLU A 149 23.57 9.99 24.05
C GLU A 149 23.87 9.71 25.54
N LEU A 150 23.84 8.43 25.96
CA LEU A 150 24.32 8.00 27.27
C LEU A 150 25.86 7.84 27.36
N GLY A 151 26.60 8.14 26.29
CA GLY A 151 28.06 8.02 26.25
C GLY A 151 28.58 6.63 25.87
N ARG A 152 27.74 5.72 25.38
CA ARG A 152 28.20 4.42 24.86
C ARG A 152 29.02 4.66 23.57
N PRO A 153 30.25 4.10 23.46
CA PRO A 153 31.04 4.26 22.26
C PRO A 153 30.36 3.56 21.08
N ASP A 154 30.44 4.21 19.92
CA ASP A 154 29.81 3.73 18.69
C ASP A 154 30.72 2.74 17.95
N VAL A 155 31.06 1.65 18.64
CA VAL A 155 31.98 0.60 18.18
C VAL A 155 31.37 -0.77 18.42
N CYS A 156 31.78 -1.74 17.62
CA CYS A 156 31.39 -3.13 17.81
C CYS A 156 31.93 -3.66 19.15
N ALA A 157 31.04 -4.14 20.02
CA ALA A 157 31.41 -4.78 21.28
C ALA A 157 32.14 -6.13 21.11
N GLY A 158 32.05 -6.75 19.92
CA GLY A 158 32.72 -8.02 19.63
C GLY A 158 34.14 -7.87 19.10
N CYS A 159 34.37 -6.94 18.18
CA CYS A 159 35.66 -6.80 17.47
C CYS A 159 36.23 -5.38 17.46
N GLY A 160 35.58 -4.40 18.10
CA GLY A 160 36.03 -3.02 18.17
C GLY A 160 35.86 -2.20 16.88
N THR A 161 35.37 -2.79 15.78
CA THR A 161 35.13 -2.07 14.51
C THR A 161 34.19 -0.88 14.74
N GLY A 162 34.64 0.31 14.35
CA GLY A 162 33.87 1.55 14.43
C GLY A 162 32.85 1.71 13.30
N PRO A 163 32.28 2.92 13.13
CA PRO A 163 31.27 3.20 12.12
C PRO A 163 31.87 3.44 10.72
N LEU A 164 33.16 3.23 10.53
CA LEU A 164 33.85 3.37 9.25
C LEU A 164 34.50 2.04 8.86
N TRP A 165 34.29 1.62 7.61
CA TRP A 165 34.87 0.44 7.02
C TRP A 165 35.39 0.75 5.61
N CYS A 166 36.69 0.57 5.38
CA CYS A 166 37.35 0.90 4.11
C CYS A 166 37.02 2.33 3.61
N GLY A 167 36.99 3.31 4.53
CA GLY A 167 36.68 4.71 4.23
C GLY A 167 35.19 5.01 3.93
N LYS A 168 34.28 4.04 4.13
CA LYS A 168 32.83 4.21 3.96
C LYS A 168 32.09 4.01 5.27
N ASP A 169 30.91 4.62 5.40
CA ASP A 169 30.06 4.44 6.57
C ASP A 169 29.59 2.98 6.70
N LEU A 170 29.91 2.38 7.84
CA LEU A 170 29.39 1.09 8.28
C LEU A 170 28.27 1.33 9.28
N THR A 171 27.08 0.86 8.95
CA THR A 171 25.97 0.85 9.92
C THR A 171 26.21 -0.25 10.93
N LEU A 172 26.55 0.14 12.16
CA LEU A 172 26.54 -0.78 13.29
C LEU A 172 25.10 -1.06 13.74
N GLU A 173 24.86 -2.29 14.15
CA GLU A 173 23.55 -2.83 14.51
C GLU A 173 23.43 -2.95 16.03
N VAL A 174 22.21 -2.87 16.55
CA VAL A 174 21.92 -3.10 17.96
C VAL A 174 21.42 -4.52 18.13
N ASP A 175 22.11 -5.29 18.96
CA ASP A 175 21.71 -6.65 19.36
C ASP A 175 21.24 -6.64 20.81
N HIS A 176 20.17 -7.41 21.05
CA HIS A 176 19.61 -7.68 22.37
C HIS A 176 20.26 -8.96 22.90
N ILE A 177 21.04 -8.86 23.97
CA ILE A 177 21.84 -9.97 24.52
C ILE A 177 20.94 -11.17 24.88
N ASN A 178 19.79 -10.91 25.50
CA ASN A 178 18.81 -11.94 25.84
C ASN A 178 17.92 -12.38 24.65
N GLY A 179 18.01 -11.69 23.51
CA GLY A 179 17.17 -11.92 22.33
C GLY A 179 15.71 -11.47 22.45
N ASP A 180 15.35 -10.77 23.53
CA ASP A 180 14.05 -10.15 23.72
C ASP A 180 14.06 -8.71 23.18
N TRP A 181 13.27 -8.47 22.13
CA TRP A 181 13.19 -7.16 21.49
C TRP A 181 12.53 -6.09 22.37
N ALA A 182 11.77 -6.50 23.39
CA ALA A 182 11.05 -5.58 24.27
C ALA A 182 11.95 -5.00 25.37
N ASP A 183 13.00 -5.72 25.76
CA ASP A 183 13.94 -5.29 26.81
C ASP A 183 15.03 -4.38 26.24
N ASN A 184 14.75 -3.08 26.15
CA ASN A 184 15.71 -2.09 25.64
C ASN A 184 16.60 -1.47 26.71
N ARG A 185 16.68 -2.06 27.91
CA ARG A 185 17.55 -1.54 28.96
C ARG A 185 19.01 -1.51 28.47
N PRO A 186 19.79 -0.47 28.80
CA PRO A 186 21.13 -0.29 28.24
C PRO A 186 22.04 -1.51 28.41
N ASP A 187 21.94 -2.18 29.56
CA ASP A 187 22.76 -3.35 29.89
C ASP A 187 22.43 -4.59 29.04
N ASN A 188 21.21 -4.68 28.51
CA ASN A 188 20.80 -5.76 27.62
C ASN A 188 21.16 -5.48 26.15
N LEU A 189 21.63 -4.27 25.83
CA LEU A 189 21.95 -3.87 24.46
C LEU A 189 23.46 -3.85 24.22
N ARG A 190 23.86 -4.36 23.05
CA ARG A 190 25.22 -4.18 22.53
C ARG A 190 25.20 -3.73 21.09
N ILE A 191 26.16 -2.89 20.75
CA ILE A 191 26.40 -2.44 19.38
C ILE A 191 27.34 -3.46 18.72
N LEU A 192 26.98 -3.97 17.55
CA LEU A 192 27.77 -4.94 16.80
C LEU A 192 27.91 -4.51 15.34
N CYS A 193 29.04 -4.84 14.71
CA CYS A 193 29.11 -4.76 13.25
C CYS A 193 28.28 -5.90 12.63
N PRO A 194 27.88 -5.79 11.34
CA PRO A 194 27.08 -6.82 10.67
C PRO A 194 27.70 -8.22 10.73
N ASN A 195 29.04 -8.30 10.68
CA ASN A 195 29.76 -9.57 10.74
C ASN A 195 29.68 -10.21 12.13
N CYS A 196 29.95 -9.45 13.20
CA CYS A 196 29.81 -9.97 14.57
C CYS A 196 28.36 -10.24 14.95
N HIS A 197 27.40 -9.47 14.43
CA HIS A 197 26.00 -9.75 14.70
C HIS A 197 25.56 -11.06 14.04
N ALA A 198 26.03 -11.35 12.83
CA ALA A 198 25.72 -12.61 12.13
C ALA A 198 26.14 -13.88 12.90
N THR A 199 27.12 -13.77 13.80
CA THR A 199 27.60 -14.90 14.61
C THR A 199 26.81 -15.10 15.91
N THR A 200 25.96 -14.16 16.32
CA THR A 200 25.22 -14.30 17.59
C THR A 200 24.17 -15.42 17.54
N ASP A 201 23.86 -15.99 18.70
CA ASP A 201 22.80 -17.00 18.82
C ASP A 201 21.39 -16.45 18.57
N THR A 202 21.22 -15.14 18.70
CA THR A 202 19.96 -14.40 18.50
C THR A 202 19.76 -13.97 17.04
N TYR A 203 20.81 -14.00 16.22
CA TYR A 203 20.79 -13.51 14.84
C TYR A 203 19.69 -14.14 14.00
N CYS A 204 18.90 -13.30 13.33
CA CYS A 204 17.79 -13.73 12.45
C CYS A 204 16.87 -14.79 13.08
N GLY A 205 16.68 -14.76 14.40
CA GLY A 205 15.82 -15.70 15.12
C GLY A 205 16.39 -17.12 15.24
N ARG A 206 17.71 -17.30 15.11
CA ARG A 206 18.39 -18.59 15.29
C ARG A 206 18.06 -19.24 16.64
N ASN A 207 17.90 -18.44 17.70
CA ASN A 207 17.45 -18.88 19.02
C ASN A 207 16.02 -19.47 19.06
N LYS A 208 15.12 -19.10 18.13
CA LYS A 208 13.76 -19.66 18.05
C LYS A 208 13.78 -21.15 17.68
N ARG A 209 14.69 -21.55 16.79
CA ARG A 209 14.90 -22.96 16.40
C ARG A 209 15.44 -23.82 17.56
N LYS A 210 16.21 -23.22 18.48
CA LYS A 210 16.71 -23.91 19.69
C LYS A 210 15.57 -24.16 20.69
N ARG A 211 14.70 -23.17 20.93
CA ARG A 211 13.54 -23.30 21.84
C ARG A 211 12.52 -24.36 21.38
N SER A 212 12.29 -24.48 20.06
CA SER A 212 11.40 -25.53 19.52
C SER A 212 11.98 -26.94 19.63
N ARG A 213 13.30 -27.09 19.73
CA ARG A 213 13.97 -28.40 19.90
C ARG A 213 14.04 -28.85 21.36
N ALA A 214 14.18 -27.91 22.30
CA ALA A 214 14.19 -28.21 23.73
C ALA A 214 12.80 -28.63 24.27
N SER A 215 11.73 -28.06 23.72
CA SER A 215 10.33 -28.40 24.09
C SER A 215 9.82 -29.73 23.53
N GLY A 216 10.60 -30.43 22.70
CA GLY A 216 10.23 -31.71 22.09
C GLY A 216 10.84 -32.94 22.73
N ARG A 217 11.59 -32.80 23.83
CA ARG A 217 12.38 -33.88 24.46
C ARG A 217 11.95 -34.11 25.91
N ASP A 218 10.64 -34.25 26.13
CA ASP A 218 10.06 -34.72 27.38
C ASP A 218 8.77 -35.50 27.08
N ARG A 219 8.95 -36.72 26.54
CA ARG A 219 7.92 -37.77 26.42
C ARG A 219 8.61 -39.13 26.47
N THR A 220 9.30 -39.41 27.56
CA THR A 220 9.52 -40.79 28.00
C THR A 220 8.46 -41.08 29.05
N VAL A 221 7.35 -41.67 28.61
CA VAL A 221 6.33 -42.27 29.47
C VAL A 221 6.93 -43.57 29.99
N GLY A 222 6.97 -43.72 31.31
CA GLY A 222 7.30 -44.96 31.98
C GLY A 222 6.15 -45.97 31.94
N GLU A 223 6.49 -47.18 32.39
CA GLU A 223 5.76 -48.46 32.37
C GLU A 223 5.85 -49.27 31.07
#